data_AF-A0A932I626-F1
#
_entry.id   AF-A0A932I626-F1
#
_cell.length_a   1.000
_cell.length_b   1.000
_cell.length_c   1.000
_cell.angle_alpha   90.00
_cell.angle_beta   90.00
_cell.angle_gamma   90.00
#
_symmetry.space_group_name_H-M   'P 1'
#
loop_
_entity.id
_entity.type
_entity.pdbx_description
1 polymer ?
#
loop_
_entity_poly.entity_id
_entity_poly.type
_entity_poly.pdbx_seq_one_letter_code
_entity_poly.pdbx_strand_id
1 'polypeptide(L)'
;MDRKELTLLIIYGFVKEDNKPLRRIIYPNEIIARHPAPWDEIMLDLYNLSVEGHIQIQPHGKPFITITETGFTAASVCQRVTAA
;
A
#
# COMPACT_ATOMS: atom_id res chain seq x y z
N MET A 1 4.83 1.59 -14.88
CA MET A 1 4.41 1.18 -13.53
C MET A 1 3.17 0.33 -13.66
N ASP A 2 3.19 -0.88 -13.11
CA ASP A 2 2.01 -1.74 -13.09
C ASP A 2 1.01 -1.30 -11.99
N ARG A 3 -0.20 -1.86 -12.01
CA ARG A 3 -1.29 -1.47 -11.09
C ARG A 3 -0.99 -1.85 -9.63
N LYS A 4 -0.28 -2.96 -9.40
CA LYS A 4 0.10 -3.41 -8.06
C LYS A 4 1.18 -2.49 -7.47
N GLU A 5 2.17 -2.10 -8.27
CA GLU A 5 3.17 -1.08 -7.93
C GLU A 5 2.50 0.26 -7.61
N LEU A 6 1.51 0.68 -8.39
CA LEU A 6 0.71 1.89 -8.09
C LEU A 6 0.01 1.77 -6.74
N THR A 7 -0.64 0.65 -6.46
CA THR A 7 -1.28 0.38 -5.16
C THR A 7 -0.29 0.50 -4.02
N LEU A 8 0.90 -0.10 -4.16
CA LEU A 8 1.96 -0.02 -3.16
C LEU A 8 2.49 1.41 -2.97
N LEU A 9 2.64 2.18 -4.06
CA LEU A 9 3.05 3.58 -3.98
C LEU A 9 2.00 4.47 -3.31
N ILE A 10 0.70 4.22 -3.55
CA ILE A 10 -0.37 4.93 -2.86
C ILE A 10 -0.28 4.66 -1.34
N ILE A 11 -0.12 3.40 -0.94
CA ILE A 11 0.07 3.00 0.47
C ILE A 11 1.29 3.70 1.07
N TYR A 12 2.42 3.68 0.35
CA TYR A 12 3.64 4.37 0.74
C TYR A 12 3.44 5.88 0.91
N GLY A 13 2.67 6.50 0.02
CA GLY A 13 2.33 7.92 0.07
C GLY A 13 1.64 8.35 1.36
N PHE A 14 0.90 7.45 2.03
CA PHE A 14 0.28 7.73 3.33
C PHE A 14 1.25 7.78 4.50
N VAL A 15 2.38 7.08 4.38
CA VAL A 15 3.23 6.75 5.54
C VAL A 15 4.63 7.34 5.42
N LYS A 16 5.07 7.73 4.22
CA LYS A 16 6.47 8.13 3.96
C LYS A 16 6.97 9.31 4.80
N GLU A 17 6.08 10.19 5.24
CA GLU A 17 6.40 11.35 6.09
C GLU A 17 6.14 11.08 7.60
N ASP A 18 5.64 9.90 7.97
CA ASP A 18 5.33 9.58 9.36
C ASP A 18 6.61 9.21 10.13
N ASN A 19 6.69 9.63 11.40
CA ASN A 19 7.79 9.24 12.30
C ASN A 19 7.83 7.72 12.58
N LYS A 20 6.72 7.00 12.35
CA LYS A 20 6.57 5.55 12.57
C LYS A 20 5.76 4.91 11.42
N PRO A 21 6.32 4.85 10.21
CA PRO A 21 5.57 4.50 8.99
C PRO A 21 4.94 3.11 9.04
N LEU A 22 5.65 2.15 9.66
CA LEU A 22 5.21 0.75 9.75
C LEU A 22 4.04 0.51 10.73
N ARG A 23 3.72 1.52 11.55
CA ARG A 23 2.62 1.45 12.53
C ARG A 23 1.39 2.25 12.08
N ARG A 24 1.49 2.95 10.95
CA ARG A 24 0.38 3.74 10.43
C ARG A 24 -0.71 2.80 9.91
N ILE A 25 -1.89 2.92 10.52
CA ILE A 25 -3.10 2.24 10.11
C ILE A 25 -3.67 2.96 8.89
N ILE A 26 -3.93 2.24 7.81
CA ILE A 26 -4.57 2.75 6.59
C ILE A 26 -5.82 1.91 6.34
N TYR A 27 -6.95 2.54 6.06
CA TYR A 27 -8.15 1.80 5.70
C TYR A 27 -8.24 1.61 4.18
N PRO A 28 -8.74 0.45 3.68
CA PRO A 28 -8.88 0.20 2.24
C PRO A 28 -9.63 1.31 1.49
N ASN A 29 -10.65 1.92 2.12
CA ASN A 29 -11.41 3.01 1.52
C ASN A 29 -10.56 4.27 1.25
N GLU A 30 -9.48 4.51 2.00
CA GLU A 30 -8.57 5.62 1.76
C GLU A 30 -7.71 5.38 0.52
N ILE A 31 -7.34 4.12 0.28
CA ILE A 31 -6.56 3.69 -0.90
C ILE A 31 -7.46 3.76 -2.14
N ILE A 32 -8.68 3.23 -2.05
CA ILE A 32 -9.66 3.26 -3.14
C ILE A 32 -9.94 4.70 -3.59
N ALA A 33 -10.06 5.64 -2.65
CA ALA A 33 -10.29 7.05 -2.97
C ALA A 33 -9.15 7.72 -3.75
N ARG A 34 -7.94 7.15 -3.74
CA ARG A 34 -6.74 7.69 -4.43
C ARG A 34 -6.33 6.86 -5.65
N HIS A 35 -7.02 5.74 -5.91
CA HIS A 35 -6.64 4.80 -6.96
C HIS A 35 -7.60 4.93 -8.16
N PRO A 36 -7.10 5.05 -9.39
CA PRO A 36 -7.94 5.24 -10.58
C PRO A 36 -8.65 3.96 -11.07
N ALA A 37 -8.50 2.85 -10.36
CA ALA A 37 -8.99 1.54 -10.81
C ALA A 37 -10.28 1.16 -10.10
N PRO A 38 -11.06 0.19 -10.62
CA PRO A 38 -12.21 -0.37 -9.94
C PRO A 38 -11.87 -0.97 -8.56
N TRP A 39 -12.83 -0.94 -7.64
CA TRP A 39 -12.62 -1.37 -6.25
C TRP A 39 -12.19 -2.84 -6.13
N ASP A 40 -12.75 -3.71 -6.95
CA ASP A 40 -12.47 -5.14 -7.01
C ASP A 40 -11.03 -5.42 -7.45
N GLU A 41 -10.51 -4.68 -8.43
CA GLU A 41 -9.11 -4.77 -8.84
C GLU A 41 -8.16 -4.31 -7.75
N ILE A 42 -8.51 -3.24 -7.04
CA ILE A 42 -7.71 -2.72 -5.92
C ILE A 42 -7.67 -3.74 -4.78
N MET A 43 -8.80 -4.36 -4.46
CA MET A 43 -8.86 -5.41 -3.44
C MET A 43 -8.00 -6.63 -3.81
N LEU A 44 -7.97 -7.00 -5.10
CA LEU A 44 -7.08 -8.05 -5.60
C LEU A 44 -5.61 -7.67 -5.44
N ASP A 45 -5.23 -6.45 -5.80
CA ASP A 45 -3.85 -5.98 -5.66
C ASP A 45 -3.41 -5.91 -4.18
N LEU A 46 -4.31 -5.46 -3.29
CA LEU A 46 -4.08 -5.49 -1.84
C LEU A 46 -3.87 -6.91 -1.32
N TYR A 47 -4.68 -7.86 -1.77
CA TYR A 47 -4.50 -9.26 -1.43
C TYR A 47 -3.15 -9.78 -1.90
N ASN A 48 -2.77 -9.52 -3.15
CA ASN A 48 -1.48 -9.95 -3.72
C ASN A 48 -0.30 -9.34 -2.96
N LEU A 49 -0.33 -8.05 -2.66
CA LEU A 49 0.70 -7.37 -1.85
C LEU A 49 0.79 -7.96 -0.44
N SER A 50 -0.33 -8.40 0.14
CA SER A 50 -0.34 -9.06 1.45
C SER A 50 0.29 -10.45 1.38
N VAL A 51 -0.03 -11.22 0.34
CA VAL A 51 0.56 -12.56 0.10
C VAL A 51 2.07 -12.46 -0.13
N GLU A 52 2.51 -11.42 -0.84
CA GLU A 52 3.92 -11.13 -1.09
C GLU A 52 4.66 -10.52 0.13
N GLY A 53 3.94 -10.23 1.22
CA GLY A 53 4.52 -9.72 2.46
C GLY A 53 4.91 -8.23 2.40
N HIS A 54 4.42 -7.48 1.42
CA HIS A 54 4.62 -6.02 1.33
C HIS A 54 3.70 -5.24 2.27
N ILE A 55 2.53 -5.80 2.58
CA ILE A 55 1.59 -5.22 3.54
C ILE A 55 1.03 -6.30 4.46
N GLN A 56 0.44 -5.87 5.57
CA GLN A 56 -0.37 -6.71 6.43
C GLN A 56 -1.81 -6.22 6.42
N ILE A 57 -2.76 -7.12 6.16
CA ILE A 57 -4.19 -6.86 6.28
C ILE A 57 -4.66 -7.48 7.59
N GLN A 58 -5.17 -6.66 8.51
CA GLN A 58 -5.67 -7.11 9.80
C GLN A 58 -7.21 -7.09 9.80
N PRO A 59 -7.88 -8.22 10.07
CA PRO A 59 -9.33 -8.34 9.92
C PRO A 59 -10.15 -7.87 11.14
N HIS A 60 -9.52 -7.37 12.21
CA HIS A 60 -10.23 -7.03 13.44
C HIS A 60 -11.16 -5.81 13.27
N GLY A 61 -12.46 -6.06 13.20
CA GLY A 61 -13.50 -5.04 13.07
C GLY A 61 -13.51 -4.44 11.67
N LYS A 62 -13.06 -3.18 11.54
CA LYS A 62 -12.87 -2.55 10.23
C LYS A 62 -11.49 -2.95 9.70
N PRO A 63 -11.41 -3.66 8.55
CA PRO A 63 -10.13 -4.13 8.04
C PRO A 63 -9.19 -2.94 7.81
N PHE A 64 -7.95 -3.09 8.25
CA PHE A 64 -6.93 -2.07 8.08
C PHE A 64 -5.62 -2.68 7.61
N ILE A 65 -4.80 -1.81 7.05
CA ILE A 65 -3.57 -2.12 6.35
C ILE A 65 -2.43 -1.41 7.06
N THR A 66 -1.33 -2.13 7.26
CA THR A 66 -0.03 -1.55 7.63
C THR A 66 1.00 -1.98 6.60
N ILE A 67 1.92 -1.08 6.23
CA ILE A 67 3.04 -1.45 5.36
C ILE A 67 4.10 -2.22 6.15
N THR A 68 4.72 -3.23 5.54
CA THR A 68 5.88 -3.92 6.13
C THR A 68 7.18 -3.20 5.81
N GLU A 69 8.29 -3.59 6.44
CA GLU A 69 9.62 -3.11 6.08
C GLU A 69 9.97 -3.42 4.62
N THR A 70 9.65 -4.63 4.17
CA THR A 70 9.84 -5.07 2.78
C THR A 70 9.01 -4.23 1.82
N GLY A 71 7.74 -3.96 2.13
CA GLY A 71 6.88 -3.11 1.32
C GLY A 71 7.36 -1.66 1.26
N PHE A 72 7.77 -1.09 2.40
CA PHE A 72 8.26 0.28 2.46
C PHE A 72 9.53 0.44 1.63
N THR A 73 10.46 -0.51 1.74
CA THR A 73 11.70 -0.52 0.96
C THR A 73 11.41 -0.62 -0.53
N ALA A 74 10.59 -1.59 -0.95
CA ALA A 74 10.21 -1.78 -2.35
C ALA A 74 9.55 -0.53 -2.94
N ALA A 75 8.62 0.09 -2.22
CA ALA A 75 7.95 1.31 -2.64
C ALA A 75 8.94 2.49 -2.79
N SER A 76 9.88 2.63 -1.84
CA SER A 76 10.89 3.70 -1.89
C SER A 76 11.82 3.57 -3.11
N VAL A 77 12.14 2.34 -3.53
CA VAL A 77 12.93 2.08 -4.74
C VAL A 77 12.12 2.42 -5.99
N CYS A 78 10.88 1.94 -6.06
CA CYS A 78 9.97 2.21 -7.18
C CYS A 78 9.75 3.72 -7.40
N GLN A 79 9.57 4.49 -6.32
CA GLN A 79 9.40 5.94 -6.40
C GLN A 79 10.63 6.64 -7.00
N ARG A 80 11.84 6.23 -6.62
CA ARG A 80 13.09 6.83 -7.13
C ARG A 80 13.28 6.59 -8.62
N VAL A 81 12.92 5.41 -9.11
CA VAL A 81 13.01 5.07 -10.54
C VAL A 81 12.03 5.88 -11.37
N THR A 82 10.87 6.25 -10.80
CA THR A 82 9.83 7.01 -11.51
C THR A 82 10.13 8.52 -11.55
N ALA A 83 11.03 9.02 -10.69
CA ALA A 83 11.40 10.44 -10.61
C ALA A 83 12.64 10.82 -11.45
N ALA A 84 13.28 9.83 -12.08
CA ALA A 84 14.44 10.00 -12.97
C ALA A 84 14.01 10.05 -14.44
#